data_AF-A0A9P0LIE9-F1
#
_entry.id   AF-A0A9P0LIE9-F1
#
_cell.length_a   1.000
_cell.length_b   1.000
_cell.length_c   1.000
_cell.angle_alpha   90.00
_cell.angle_beta   90.00
_cell.angle_gamma   90.00
#
_symmetry.space_group_name_H-M   'P 1'
#
loop_
_entity.id
_entity.type
_entity.pdbx_description
1 polymer ?
#
loop_
_entity_poly.entity_id
_entity_poly.type
_entity_poly.pdbx_seq_one_letter_code
_entity_poly.pdbx_strand_id
1 'polypeptide(L)'
;MSSPANSKPPPGVPSSGGGTSKAISDAGDLDSVRSSSSEDVSQAAPRGYCCAKSINPADGRGRRLHLLQMLVLPFIPILALIVQTSIILDNIMINRNEVMDVDSQVTIATELGKVVTRMQLERSEVAFYVYTNGSLLRINLKRRFELTDEALRNMSSWPPVVLQFEGSKKLYLDKTTFQTNLTKFRDSIIKSSESSITDVLSWYTSVNAALLEHLTNQIKETDSSGVWRYLLAFKNLLKSIESTGIASVYGVNYFGKGHLMQVNYINYITHDAIAKDLLNTSLNYVPQMKTEYQWLAHNMAHYGNIKHRNDIIRLNQQRSPNYTEALEYFDSMATYTDELRKIQRSLRVLISCTLLTWRRKLRN
;
A
#
# COMPACT_ATOMS: atom_id res chain seq x y z
N MET A 1 -39.15 -1.36 37.60
CA MET A 1 -39.94 -0.27 37.00
C MET A 1 -39.18 0.22 35.77
N SER A 2 -39.61 0.13 34.53
CA SER A 2 -40.78 -0.46 33.89
C SER A 2 -40.41 -0.80 32.44
N SER A 3 -41.05 -1.84 31.93
CA SER A 3 -40.86 -2.54 30.64
C SER A 3 -41.13 -1.71 29.36
N PRO A 4 -40.74 -2.26 28.18
CA PRO A 4 -40.81 -1.61 26.87
C PRO A 4 -42.10 -1.94 26.10
N ALA A 5 -42.38 -1.21 25.02
CA ALA A 5 -43.51 -1.47 24.12
C ALA A 5 -43.05 -1.93 22.72
N ASN A 6 -43.72 -2.97 22.26
CA ASN A 6 -43.57 -3.72 21.02
C ASN A 6 -44.97 -3.76 20.38
N SER A 7 -45.14 -3.60 19.06
CA SER A 7 -46.35 -4.10 18.37
C SER A 7 -46.20 -4.24 16.86
N LYS A 8 -46.41 -5.49 16.43
CA LYS A 8 -46.58 -6.05 15.07
C LYS A 8 -47.82 -5.54 14.30
N PRO A 9 -47.89 -5.77 12.97
CA PRO A 9 -49.10 -5.68 12.11
C PRO A 9 -49.87 -7.03 12.08
N PRO A 10 -51.14 -7.13 11.61
CA PRO A 10 -51.50 -7.51 10.20
C PRO A 10 -53.00 -7.17 9.83
N PRO A 11 -53.78 -7.93 9.00
CA PRO A 11 -53.67 -8.40 7.59
C PRO A 11 -54.93 -8.06 6.71
N GLY A 12 -54.93 -8.44 5.42
CA GLY A 12 -56.18 -8.57 4.63
C GLY A 12 -56.05 -8.93 3.14
N VAL A 13 -56.35 -10.19 2.80
CA VAL A 13 -56.74 -10.81 1.49
C VAL A 13 -58.08 -11.52 1.83
N PRO A 14 -59.12 -11.72 0.97
CA PRO A 14 -59.08 -12.22 -0.42
C PRO A 14 -60.22 -11.77 -1.38
N SER A 15 -60.19 -12.20 -2.65
CA SER A 15 -61.17 -13.16 -3.22
C SER A 15 -61.15 -13.20 -4.76
N SER A 16 -61.21 -14.43 -5.28
CA SER A 16 -61.41 -14.81 -6.69
C SER A 16 -62.86 -14.67 -7.13
N GLY A 17 -63.12 -14.54 -8.43
CA GLY A 17 -64.44 -14.75 -9.02
C GLY A 17 -64.37 -14.79 -10.55
N GLY A 18 -64.70 -15.94 -11.13
CA GLY A 18 -64.67 -16.18 -12.58
C GLY A 18 -66.05 -16.09 -13.25
N GLY A 19 -66.01 -16.22 -14.58
CA GLY A 19 -67.08 -16.76 -15.42
C GLY A 19 -68.12 -15.77 -15.95
N THR A 20 -68.18 -15.58 -17.27
CA THR A 20 -69.21 -16.18 -18.16
C THR A 20 -69.13 -15.65 -19.59
N SER A 21 -69.22 -16.58 -20.55
CA SER A 21 -69.44 -16.37 -21.99
C SER A 21 -70.93 -16.15 -22.30
N LYS A 22 -71.27 -15.45 -23.40
CA LYS A 22 -72.07 -15.99 -24.54
C LYS A 22 -72.46 -14.95 -25.61
N ALA A 23 -72.87 -15.51 -26.75
CA ALA A 23 -73.42 -14.98 -28.01
C ALA A 23 -72.33 -14.60 -29.04
N ILE A 24 -71.97 -15.40 -30.06
CA ILE A 24 -72.72 -16.21 -31.06
C ILE A 24 -73.73 -15.43 -31.88
N SER A 25 -73.34 -15.14 -33.12
CA SER A 25 -74.12 -15.34 -34.36
C SER A 25 -73.22 -14.97 -35.55
N ASP A 26 -73.26 -15.55 -36.74
CA ASP A 26 -73.51 -16.90 -37.29
C ASP A 26 -73.19 -16.74 -38.80
N ALA A 27 -72.75 -17.83 -39.44
CA ALA A 27 -72.74 -18.12 -40.89
C ALA A 27 -72.04 -17.14 -41.87
N GLY A 28 -71.27 -17.55 -42.87
CA GLY A 28 -71.00 -18.86 -43.45
C GLY A 28 -70.18 -18.72 -44.74
N ASP A 29 -69.64 -19.85 -45.19
CA ASP A 29 -69.19 -20.20 -46.56
C ASP A 29 -67.80 -19.79 -47.09
N LEU A 30 -66.89 -20.76 -46.94
CA LEU A 30 -66.23 -21.58 -47.99
C LEU A 30 -65.65 -20.93 -49.27
N ASP A 31 -64.40 -21.35 -49.52
CA ASP A 31 -63.71 -21.51 -50.80
C ASP A 31 -63.35 -20.27 -51.64
N SER A 32 -62.06 -19.94 -51.70
CA SER A 32 -61.27 -20.28 -52.90
C SER A 32 -59.79 -19.93 -52.74
N VAL A 33 -58.97 -20.92 -53.02
CA VAL A 33 -57.53 -20.79 -53.26
C VAL A 33 -57.35 -20.16 -54.64
N ARG A 34 -56.77 -18.95 -54.70
CA ARG A 34 -56.21 -18.43 -55.96
C ARG A 34 -54.99 -17.55 -55.69
N SER A 35 -53.83 -18.12 -56.00
CA SER A 35 -52.54 -17.47 -56.13
C SER A 35 -52.66 -16.23 -57.02
N SER A 36 -52.12 -15.10 -56.55
CA SER A 36 -51.92 -13.90 -57.37
C SER A 36 -50.47 -13.45 -57.26
N SER A 37 -49.88 -13.34 -58.44
CA SER A 37 -48.50 -13.03 -58.76
C SER A 37 -48.22 -11.53 -58.66
N SER A 38 -46.97 -11.22 -58.27
CA SER A 38 -46.11 -10.10 -58.70
C SER A 38 -46.67 -8.67 -58.87
N GLU A 39 -46.03 -7.79 -58.10
CA GLU A 39 -45.54 -6.46 -58.51
C GLU A 39 -46.49 -5.25 -58.54
N ASP A 40 -46.17 -4.32 -57.63
CA ASP A 40 -46.28 -2.86 -57.66
C ASP A 40 -47.63 -2.19 -57.96
N VAL A 41 -48.31 -1.73 -56.89
CA VAL A 41 -48.91 -0.39 -56.88
C VAL A 41 -48.68 0.27 -55.52
N SER A 42 -47.85 1.30 -55.55
CA SER A 42 -47.62 2.24 -54.45
C SER A 42 -48.91 3.01 -54.10
N GLN A 43 -49.28 3.10 -52.82
CA GLN A 43 -49.82 4.32 -52.20
C GLN A 43 -50.09 4.18 -50.69
N ALA A 44 -49.92 5.32 -50.00
CA ALA A 44 -50.30 5.65 -48.63
C ALA A 44 -49.35 5.22 -47.48
N ALA A 45 -48.37 6.08 -47.19
CA ALA A 45 -47.77 6.22 -45.86
C ALA A 45 -48.45 7.37 -45.09
N PRO A 46 -48.71 7.26 -43.78
CA PRO A 46 -49.08 8.39 -42.94
C PRO A 46 -47.83 9.15 -42.47
N ARG A 47 -47.93 10.48 -42.43
CA ARG A 47 -46.89 11.46 -42.07
C ARG A 47 -46.44 11.35 -40.61
N GLY A 48 -45.12 11.43 -40.38
CA GLY A 48 -44.55 11.86 -39.09
C GLY A 48 -43.07 11.53 -38.87
N TYR A 49 -42.25 12.58 -38.75
CA TYR A 49 -40.87 12.65 -38.21
C TYR A 49 -39.62 12.47 -39.11
N CYS A 50 -38.94 13.61 -39.25
CA CYS A 50 -37.49 13.90 -39.33
C CYS A 50 -36.56 13.13 -40.29
N CYS A 51 -36.18 13.85 -41.35
CA CYS A 51 -34.84 13.86 -41.95
C CYS A 51 -34.20 12.52 -42.32
N ALA A 52 -34.88 11.76 -43.17
CA ALA A 52 -34.21 11.04 -44.24
C ALA A 52 -35.00 11.31 -45.51
N LYS A 53 -34.50 12.23 -46.34
CA LYS A 53 -34.97 12.33 -47.73
C LYS A 53 -34.61 10.98 -48.35
N SER A 54 -35.60 10.09 -48.50
CA SER A 54 -35.44 8.84 -49.22
C SER A 54 -35.05 9.20 -50.66
N ILE A 55 -33.75 9.16 -50.94
CA ILE A 55 -33.26 9.32 -52.29
C ILE A 55 -33.69 8.07 -53.04
N ASN A 56 -34.61 8.26 -53.98
CA ASN A 56 -35.09 7.19 -54.86
C ASN A 56 -33.90 6.43 -55.49
N PRO A 57 -33.90 5.08 -55.47
CA PRO A 57 -32.79 4.26 -55.99
C PRO A 57 -32.63 4.32 -57.51
N ALA A 58 -33.48 5.07 -58.22
CA ALA A 58 -33.46 5.27 -59.66
C ALA A 58 -32.70 6.54 -60.13
N ASP A 59 -32.13 7.34 -59.22
CA ASP A 59 -31.24 8.45 -59.58
C ASP A 59 -29.77 8.00 -59.48
N GLY A 60 -28.99 8.18 -60.55
CA GLY A 60 -27.63 7.64 -60.69
C GLY A 60 -26.65 8.10 -59.61
N ARG A 61 -26.91 9.25 -58.97
CA ARG A 61 -26.15 9.76 -57.81
C ARG A 61 -26.60 9.13 -56.49
N GLY A 62 -27.89 8.83 -56.33
CA GLY A 62 -28.47 8.20 -55.15
C GLY A 62 -28.06 6.74 -54.97
N ARG A 63 -28.01 5.99 -56.07
CA ARG A 63 -27.53 4.60 -56.08
C ARG A 63 -26.08 4.49 -55.61
N ARG A 64 -25.22 5.44 -56.00
CA ARG A 64 -23.82 5.48 -55.56
C ARG A 64 -23.69 5.78 -54.06
N LEU A 65 -24.51 6.69 -53.53
CA LEU A 65 -24.53 7.01 -52.11
C LEU A 65 -25.04 5.83 -51.27
N HIS A 66 -26.09 5.15 -51.73
CA HIS A 66 -26.64 3.97 -51.05
C HIS A 66 -25.65 2.78 -51.07
N LEU A 67 -24.97 2.55 -52.19
CA LEU A 67 -23.90 1.55 -52.29
C LEU A 67 -22.71 1.89 -51.38
N LEU A 68 -22.32 3.16 -51.29
CA LEU A 68 -21.26 3.62 -50.39
C LEU A 68 -21.67 3.48 -48.93
N GLN A 69 -22.93 3.74 -48.60
CA GLN A 69 -23.47 3.54 -47.25
C GLN A 69 -23.49 2.05 -46.87
N MET A 70 -23.91 1.17 -47.78
CA MET A 70 -23.89 -0.28 -47.57
C MET A 70 -22.46 -0.83 -47.43
N LEU A 71 -21.47 -0.17 -48.04
CA LEU A 71 -20.05 -0.47 -47.90
C LEU A 71 -19.47 0.03 -46.57
N VAL A 72 -19.79 1.26 -46.14
CA VAL A 72 -19.13 1.96 -45.02
C VAL A 72 -19.74 1.61 -43.65
N LEU A 73 -21.05 1.35 -43.56
CA LEU A 73 -21.71 1.05 -42.28
C LEU A 73 -21.09 -0.14 -41.52
N PRO A 74 -20.71 -1.26 -42.18
CA PRO A 74 -20.05 -2.38 -41.54
C PRO A 74 -18.64 -2.07 -41.00
N PHE A 75 -17.96 -1.04 -41.52
CA PHE A 75 -16.61 -0.67 -41.05
C PHE A 75 -16.62 0.06 -39.70
N ILE A 76 -17.72 0.69 -39.32
CA ILE A 76 -17.85 1.41 -38.05
C ILE A 76 -17.62 0.48 -36.85
N PRO A 77 -18.32 -0.68 -36.71
CA PRO A 77 -18.05 -1.61 -35.62
C PRO A 77 -16.66 -2.25 -35.72
N ILE A 78 -16.13 -2.47 -36.93
CA ILE A 78 -14.78 -3.02 -37.12
C ILE A 78 -13.72 -2.03 -36.61
N LEU A 79 -13.84 -0.74 -36.94
CA LEU A 79 -12.96 0.32 -36.44
C LEU A 79 -13.06 0.47 -34.93
N ALA A 80 -14.28 0.42 -34.38
CA ALA A 80 -14.49 0.46 -32.93
C ALA A 80 -13.79 -0.71 -32.21
N LEU A 81 -13.88 -1.91 -32.77
CA LEU A 81 -13.16 -3.09 -32.26
C LEU A 81 -11.65 -2.94 -32.38
N ILE A 82 -11.12 -2.37 -33.46
CA ILE A 82 -9.68 -2.13 -33.64
C ILE A 82 -9.17 -1.12 -32.60
N VAL A 83 -9.90 -0.02 -32.37
CA VAL A 83 -9.52 0.98 -31.36
C VAL A 83 -9.58 0.36 -29.96
N GLN A 84 -10.64 -0.36 -29.64
CA GLN A 84 -10.78 -1.03 -28.34
C GLN A 84 -9.67 -2.06 -28.11
N THR A 85 -9.37 -2.89 -29.11
CA THR A 85 -8.29 -3.89 -29.00
C THR A 85 -6.92 -3.24 -28.90
N SER A 86 -6.69 -2.12 -29.59
CA SER A 86 -5.46 -1.34 -29.47
C SER A 86 -5.29 -0.74 -28.08
N ILE A 87 -6.35 -0.15 -27.50
CA ILE A 87 -6.33 0.37 -26.12
C ILE A 87 -6.08 -0.76 -25.12
N ILE A 88 -6.73 -1.92 -25.30
CA ILE A 88 -6.53 -3.08 -24.43
C ILE A 88 -5.09 -3.60 -24.55
N LEU A 89 -4.56 -3.73 -25.77
CA LEU A 89 -3.20 -4.19 -26.01
C LEU A 89 -2.15 -3.24 -25.40
N ASP A 90 -2.36 -1.93 -25.50
CA ASP A 90 -1.48 -0.92 -24.92
C ASP A 90 -1.46 -1.04 -23.38
N ASN A 91 -2.62 -1.15 -22.75
CA ASN A 91 -2.73 -1.41 -21.31
C ASN A 91 -2.05 -2.74 -20.91
N ILE A 92 -2.16 -3.78 -21.73
CA ILE A 92 -1.50 -5.07 -21.50
C ILE A 92 0.02 -4.94 -21.64
N MET A 93 0.52 -4.22 -22.65
CA MET A 93 1.95 -4.01 -22.90
C MET A 93 2.61 -3.19 -21.80
N ILE A 94 1.96 -2.12 -21.33
CA ILE A 94 2.40 -1.34 -20.16
C ILE A 94 2.50 -2.27 -18.94
N ASN A 95 1.43 -3.02 -18.62
CA ASN A 95 1.44 -3.97 -17.51
C ASN A 95 2.50 -5.08 -17.68
N ARG A 96 2.82 -5.50 -18.91
CA ARG A 96 3.81 -6.56 -19.18
C ARG A 96 5.24 -6.06 -19.00
N ASN A 97 5.55 -4.85 -19.47
CA ASN A 97 6.84 -4.22 -19.25
C ASN A 97 7.11 -3.97 -17.76
N GLU A 98 6.07 -3.68 -16.97
CA GLU A 98 6.17 -3.58 -15.50
C GLU A 98 6.44 -4.92 -14.80
N VAL A 99 6.11 -6.05 -15.45
CA VAL A 99 6.23 -7.41 -14.91
C VAL A 99 7.51 -8.13 -15.39
N MET A 100 8.23 -7.58 -16.37
CA MET A 100 9.41 -8.20 -16.98
C MET A 100 10.73 -7.98 -16.22
N ASP A 101 10.75 -7.15 -15.18
CA ASP A 101 11.96 -6.85 -14.39
C ASP A 101 11.79 -7.09 -12.87
N VAL A 102 10.93 -8.05 -12.51
CA VAL A 102 10.60 -8.33 -11.10
C VAL A 102 11.77 -8.92 -10.32
N ASP A 103 12.60 -9.78 -10.92
CA ASP A 103 13.66 -10.48 -10.19
C ASP A 103 14.84 -9.56 -9.82
N SER A 104 15.18 -8.60 -10.68
CA SER A 104 16.21 -7.60 -10.38
C SER A 104 15.72 -6.62 -9.31
N GLN A 105 14.47 -6.15 -9.43
CA GLN A 105 13.84 -5.25 -8.47
C GLN A 105 13.68 -5.90 -7.08
N VAL A 106 13.30 -7.18 -7.04
CA VAL A 106 13.20 -7.94 -5.79
C VAL A 106 14.57 -8.12 -5.14
N THR A 107 15.62 -8.35 -5.93
CA THR A 107 17.00 -8.46 -5.42
C THR A 107 17.46 -7.13 -4.82
N ILE A 108 17.31 -6.03 -5.56
CA ILE A 108 17.66 -4.68 -5.12
C ILE A 108 16.88 -4.29 -3.86
N ALA A 109 15.56 -4.54 -3.81
CA ALA A 109 14.73 -4.25 -2.65
C ALA A 109 15.13 -5.10 -1.42
N THR A 110 15.59 -6.34 -1.64
CA THR A 110 16.08 -7.19 -0.55
C THR A 110 17.39 -6.67 0.02
N GLU A 111 18.34 -6.32 -0.84
CA GLU A 111 19.64 -5.78 -0.43
C GLU A 111 19.46 -4.43 0.27
N LEU A 112 18.63 -3.53 -0.29
CA LEU A 112 18.29 -2.25 0.33
C LEU A 112 17.61 -2.44 1.68
N GLY A 113 16.66 -3.38 1.79
CA GLY A 113 15.99 -3.69 3.06
C GLY A 113 16.96 -4.17 4.15
N LYS A 114 18.01 -4.92 3.78
CA LYS A 114 19.09 -5.31 4.69
C LYS A 114 19.88 -4.08 5.16
N VAL A 115 20.27 -3.20 4.25
CA VAL A 115 20.99 -1.95 4.58
C VAL A 115 20.17 -1.06 5.51
N VAL A 116 18.88 -0.83 5.20
CA VAL A 116 17.95 -0.07 6.06
C VAL A 116 17.92 -0.65 7.47
N THR A 117 17.77 -1.97 7.58
CA THR A 117 17.74 -2.63 8.90
C THR A 117 19.05 -2.46 9.66
N ARG A 118 20.20 -2.56 8.99
CA ARG A 118 21.52 -2.35 9.63
C ARG A 118 21.69 -0.91 10.10
N MET A 119 21.31 0.08 9.29
CA MET A 119 21.37 1.50 9.65
C MET A 119 20.42 1.85 10.82
N GLN A 120 19.22 1.27 10.86
CA GLN A 120 18.28 1.40 11.99
C GLN A 120 18.85 0.86 13.30
N LEU A 121 19.48 -0.32 13.24
CA LEU A 121 20.12 -0.93 14.42
C LEU A 121 21.34 -0.13 14.87
N GLU A 122 22.16 0.34 13.92
CA GLU A 122 23.30 1.21 14.20
C GLU A 122 22.86 2.50 14.89
N ARG A 123 21.84 3.20 14.38
CA ARG A 123 21.26 4.37 15.05
C ARG A 123 20.88 4.07 16.50
N SER A 124 20.19 2.97 16.72
CA SER A 124 19.64 2.61 18.03
C SER A 124 20.75 2.37 19.05
N GLU A 125 21.83 1.68 18.64
CA GLU A 125 22.98 1.40 19.50
C GLU A 125 23.87 2.63 19.74
N VAL A 126 24.09 3.45 18.71
CA VAL A 126 24.78 4.74 18.87
C VAL A 126 24.02 5.63 19.84
N ALA A 127 22.70 5.71 19.70
CA ALA A 127 21.88 6.52 20.59
C ALA A 127 21.97 6.02 22.04
N PHE A 128 21.92 4.69 22.26
CA PHE A 128 22.10 4.12 23.59
C PHE A 128 23.47 4.48 24.18
N TYR A 129 24.54 4.31 23.40
CA TYR A 129 25.91 4.66 23.83
C TYR A 129 26.00 6.12 24.26
N VAL A 130 25.41 7.02 23.47
CA VAL A 130 25.44 8.45 23.72
C VAL A 130 24.60 8.85 24.94
N TYR A 131 23.39 8.30 25.10
CA TYR A 131 22.52 8.64 26.24
C TYR A 131 22.99 8.06 27.58
N THR A 132 23.79 6.99 27.56
CA THR A 132 24.34 6.35 28.76
C THR A 132 25.77 6.80 29.09
N ASN A 133 26.21 7.94 28.54
CA ASN A 133 27.56 8.50 28.75
C ASN A 133 28.68 7.49 28.43
N GLY A 134 28.51 6.72 27.36
CA GLY A 134 29.50 5.73 26.93
C GLY A 134 29.56 4.48 27.82
N SER A 135 28.53 4.21 28.62
CA SER A 135 28.44 2.96 29.39
C SER A 135 28.58 1.76 28.45
N LEU A 136 29.65 0.97 28.65
CA LEU A 136 29.96 -0.22 27.84
C LEU A 136 29.10 -1.44 28.19
N LEU A 137 27.94 -1.23 28.82
CA LEU A 137 27.02 -2.32 29.13
C LEU A 137 26.54 -2.94 27.79
N ARG A 138 27.16 -4.08 27.43
CA ARG A 138 26.82 -4.99 26.32
C ARG A 138 26.97 -4.49 24.87
N ILE A 139 27.16 -3.20 24.59
CA ILE A 139 27.18 -2.71 23.19
C ILE A 139 28.61 -2.64 22.62
N ASN A 140 28.84 -3.41 21.56
CA ASN A 140 30.05 -3.34 20.75
C ASN A 140 29.78 -2.55 19.45
N LEU A 141 29.93 -1.23 19.51
CA LEU A 141 29.71 -0.34 18.36
C LEU A 141 30.61 -0.69 17.16
N LYS A 142 31.84 -1.14 17.42
CA LYS A 142 32.75 -1.58 16.34
C LYS A 142 32.14 -2.72 15.55
N ARG A 143 31.64 -3.75 16.25
CA ARG A 143 30.95 -4.88 15.60
C ARG A 143 29.70 -4.42 14.85
N ARG A 144 28.98 -3.45 15.39
CA ARG A 144 27.79 -2.88 14.73
C ARG A 144 28.14 -2.20 13.40
N PHE A 145 29.18 -1.37 13.40
CA PHE A 145 29.66 -0.69 12.19
C PHE A 145 30.12 -1.68 11.13
N GLU A 146 30.85 -2.73 11.51
CA GLU A 146 31.28 -3.80 10.61
C GLU A 146 30.09 -4.48 9.89
N LEU A 147 29.01 -4.77 10.64
CA LEU A 147 27.81 -5.40 10.08
C LEU A 147 27.07 -4.49 9.09
N THR A 148 27.07 -3.18 9.33
CA THR A 148 26.53 -2.20 8.38
C THR A 148 27.39 -2.10 7.14
N ASP A 149 28.72 -2.07 7.29
CA ASP A 149 29.65 -1.96 6.17
C ASP A 149 29.65 -3.21 5.30
N GLU A 150 29.47 -4.40 5.89
CA GLU A 150 29.24 -5.64 5.16
C GLU A 150 27.97 -5.56 4.31
N ALA A 151 26.85 -5.10 4.88
CA ALA A 151 25.60 -4.95 4.14
C ALA A 151 25.72 -3.92 2.99
N LEU A 152 26.42 -2.80 3.23
CA LEU A 152 26.69 -1.80 2.20
C LEU A 152 27.58 -2.39 1.08
N ARG A 153 28.63 -3.13 1.40
CA ARG A 153 29.51 -3.76 0.40
C ARG A 153 28.76 -4.75 -0.47
N ASN A 154 27.93 -5.60 0.15
CA ASN A 154 27.16 -6.64 -0.53
C ASN A 154 26.03 -6.11 -1.41
N MET A 155 25.75 -4.80 -1.39
CA MET A 155 24.72 -4.20 -2.24
C MET A 155 25.23 -4.00 -3.67
N SER A 156 24.53 -4.62 -4.63
CA SER A 156 24.88 -4.61 -6.05
C SER A 156 24.62 -3.25 -6.74
N SER A 157 23.53 -2.58 -6.37
CA SER A 157 23.12 -1.28 -6.92
C SER A 157 22.74 -0.33 -5.80
N TRP A 158 23.25 0.90 -5.83
CA TRP A 158 22.95 1.93 -4.83
C TRP A 158 21.85 2.86 -5.35
N PRO A 159 20.76 3.08 -4.59
CA PRO A 159 19.71 3.98 -5.01
C PRO A 159 20.18 5.44 -4.98
N PRO A 160 19.57 6.34 -5.77
CA PRO A 160 19.80 7.77 -5.61
C PRO A 160 19.25 8.21 -4.24
N VAL A 161 20.14 8.34 -3.26
CA VAL A 161 19.79 8.83 -1.92
C VAL A 161 19.90 10.35 -1.92
N VAL A 162 18.77 11.00 -1.63
CA VAL A 162 18.69 12.45 -1.45
C VAL A 162 18.50 12.71 0.04
N LEU A 163 19.54 13.22 0.70
CA LEU A 163 19.41 13.64 2.08
C LEU A 163 18.84 15.06 2.14
N GLN A 164 17.89 15.28 3.04
CA GLN A 164 17.48 16.60 3.48
C GLN A 164 18.09 16.81 4.86
N PHE A 165 19.14 17.64 4.92
CA PHE A 165 19.82 18.01 6.16
C PHE A 165 19.96 19.53 6.21
N GLU A 166 19.74 20.13 7.39
CA GLU A 166 19.82 21.58 7.63
C GLU A 166 19.03 22.44 6.63
N GLY A 167 17.71 22.24 6.57
CA GLY A 167 16.76 23.20 6.00
C GLY A 167 16.77 23.42 4.48
N SER A 168 17.74 22.92 3.70
CA SER A 168 17.72 23.12 2.23
C SER A 168 18.71 22.33 1.36
N LYS A 169 19.71 21.62 1.90
CA LYS A 169 20.72 20.97 1.05
C LYS A 169 20.33 19.54 0.65
N LYS A 170 19.88 19.36 -0.60
CA LYS A 170 19.75 18.05 -1.24
C LYS A 170 21.14 17.50 -1.57
N LEU A 171 21.63 16.55 -0.77
CA LEU A 171 22.89 15.87 -1.07
C LEU A 171 22.59 14.57 -1.79
N TYR A 172 22.99 14.48 -3.07
CA TYR A 172 23.01 13.24 -3.83
C TYR A 172 24.28 12.49 -3.44
N LEU A 173 24.10 11.29 -2.87
CA LEU A 173 25.21 10.46 -2.44
C LEU A 173 25.28 9.24 -3.34
N ASP A 174 26.37 9.09 -4.09
CA ASP A 174 26.78 7.79 -4.61
C ASP A 174 27.28 6.92 -3.46
N LYS A 175 27.38 5.60 -3.71
CA LYS A 175 27.75 4.60 -2.70
C LYS A 175 29.07 4.94 -1.99
N THR A 176 30.08 5.39 -2.74
CA THR A 176 31.42 5.62 -2.19
C THR A 176 31.48 6.89 -1.34
N THR A 177 30.81 7.96 -1.78
CA THR A 177 30.68 9.19 -0.98
C THR A 177 29.84 8.95 0.26
N PHE A 178 28.75 8.16 0.17
CA PHE A 178 27.97 7.76 1.34
C PHE A 178 28.83 7.03 2.38
N GLN A 179 29.58 6.00 1.97
CA GLN A 179 30.45 5.25 2.86
C GLN A 179 31.54 6.13 3.49
N THR A 180 32.16 7.00 2.70
CA THR A 180 33.18 7.93 3.19
C THR A 180 32.61 8.89 4.24
N ASN A 181 31.41 9.44 3.99
CA ASN A 181 30.73 10.33 4.92
C ASN A 181 30.29 9.61 6.18
N LEU A 182 29.78 8.38 6.07
CA LEU A 182 29.41 7.54 7.21
C LEU A 182 30.63 7.25 8.10
N THR A 183 31.78 6.92 7.53
CA THR A 183 33.03 6.71 8.29
C THR A 183 33.46 7.99 9.02
N LYS A 184 33.49 9.13 8.33
CA LYS A 184 33.81 10.43 8.95
C LYS A 184 32.85 10.79 10.09
N PHE A 185 31.57 10.50 9.90
CA PHE A 185 30.55 10.74 10.90
C PHE A 185 30.71 9.84 12.13
N ARG A 186 30.99 8.53 11.94
CA ARG A 186 31.32 7.62 13.05
C ARG A 186 32.56 8.06 13.83
N ASP A 187 33.59 8.53 13.12
CA ASP A 187 34.78 9.10 13.76
C ASP A 187 34.46 10.34 14.59
N SER A 188 33.56 11.21 14.10
CA SER A 188 33.10 12.36 14.89
C SER A 188 32.43 11.92 16.18
N ILE A 189 31.51 10.93 16.14
CA ILE A 189 30.80 10.43 17.33
C ILE A 189 31.78 9.91 18.40
N ILE A 190 32.83 9.19 17.98
CA ILE A 190 33.84 8.64 18.91
C ILE A 190 34.71 9.75 19.51
N LYS A 191 35.06 10.77 18.72
CA LYS A 191 36.00 11.83 19.12
C LYS A 191 35.33 12.96 19.88
N SER A 192 34.08 13.27 19.59
CA SER A 192 33.34 14.33 20.26
C SER A 192 32.60 13.78 21.48
N SER A 193 33.00 14.21 22.66
CA SER A 193 32.25 13.99 23.90
C SER A 193 30.92 14.78 23.93
N GLU A 194 30.78 15.78 23.06
CA GLU A 194 29.68 16.77 23.06
C GLU A 194 29.11 17.10 21.67
N SER A 195 29.23 16.24 20.65
CA SER A 195 28.36 16.42 19.47
C SER A 195 26.92 16.42 19.95
N SER A 196 26.11 17.42 19.63
CA SER A 196 24.74 17.50 20.13
C SER A 196 24.04 16.19 19.76
N ILE A 197 23.59 15.45 20.78
CA ILE A 197 23.02 14.10 20.62
C ILE A 197 21.87 14.12 19.60
N THR A 198 21.18 15.25 19.55
CA THR A 198 20.14 15.62 18.60
C THR A 198 20.62 15.64 17.14
N ASP A 199 21.83 16.16 16.85
CA ASP A 199 22.36 16.20 15.49
C ASP A 199 22.74 14.81 15.00
N VAL A 200 23.36 14.00 15.87
CA VAL A 200 23.72 12.61 15.57
C VAL A 200 22.47 11.81 15.19
N LEU A 201 21.41 11.97 15.97
CA LEU A 201 20.17 11.24 15.78
C LEU A 201 19.37 11.73 14.57
N SER A 202 19.37 13.05 14.34
CA SER A 202 18.77 13.67 13.17
C SER A 202 19.43 13.16 11.89
N TRP A 203 20.76 13.08 11.85
CA TRP A 203 21.49 12.56 10.70
C TRP A 203 21.10 11.11 10.37
N TYR A 204 21.19 10.19 11.34
CA TYR A 204 20.79 8.79 11.11
C TYR A 204 19.32 8.66 10.70
N THR A 205 18.44 9.46 11.30
CA THR A 205 17.01 9.44 10.99
C THR A 205 16.74 9.94 9.56
N SER A 206 17.46 10.97 9.10
CA SER A 206 17.37 11.45 7.72
C SER A 206 17.83 10.41 6.69
N VAL A 207 18.92 9.69 7.00
CA VAL A 207 19.44 8.62 6.14
C VAL A 207 18.45 7.45 6.08
N ASN A 208 17.94 7.00 7.23
CA ASN A 208 16.94 5.93 7.27
C ASN A 208 15.65 6.32 6.54
N ALA A 209 15.19 7.57 6.68
CA ALA A 209 14.02 8.07 5.98
C ALA A 209 14.22 8.04 4.45
N ALA A 210 15.34 8.52 3.94
CA ALA A 210 15.62 8.53 2.50
C ALA A 210 15.73 7.11 1.91
N LEU A 211 16.41 6.19 2.61
CA LEU A 211 16.52 4.79 2.18
C LEU A 211 15.16 4.07 2.23
N LEU A 212 14.36 4.33 3.27
CA LEU A 212 13.02 3.75 3.42
C LEU A 212 12.03 4.32 2.40
N GLU A 213 12.11 5.61 2.09
CA GLU A 213 11.34 6.24 1.02
C GLU A 213 11.65 5.57 -0.32
N HIS A 214 12.93 5.39 -0.64
CA HIS A 214 13.30 4.67 -1.85
C HIS A 214 12.73 3.24 -1.86
N LEU A 215 12.88 2.49 -0.77
CA LEU A 215 12.36 1.13 -0.65
C LEU A 215 10.83 1.06 -0.85
N THR A 216 10.10 2.03 -0.30
CA THR A 216 8.64 2.07 -0.39
C THR A 216 8.13 2.61 -1.72
N ASN A 217 8.87 3.49 -2.41
CA ASN A 217 8.53 3.99 -3.73
C ASN A 217 8.69 2.93 -4.83
N GLN A 218 9.61 1.96 -4.64
CA GLN A 218 9.72 0.81 -5.54
C GLN A 218 8.48 -0.11 -5.51
N ILE A 219 7.68 -0.04 -4.44
CA ILE A 219 6.48 -0.85 -4.31
C ILE A 219 5.32 -0.13 -5.00
N LYS A 220 5.04 -0.51 -6.25
CA LYS A 220 3.91 0.04 -7.01
C LYS A 220 2.57 -0.36 -6.41
N GLU A 221 1.70 0.62 -6.19
CA GLU A 221 0.32 0.40 -5.76
C GLU A 221 -0.55 0.26 -7.01
N THR A 222 -0.74 -0.97 -7.50
CA THR A 222 -1.62 -1.23 -8.66
C THR A 222 -2.91 -1.90 -8.21
N ASP A 223 -4.04 -1.27 -8.53
CA ASP A 223 -5.37 -1.72 -8.11
C ASP A 223 -5.89 -2.95 -8.85
N SER A 224 -5.26 -3.33 -9.97
CA SER A 224 -5.74 -4.37 -10.89
C SER A 224 -5.70 -5.81 -10.36
N SER A 225 -5.00 -6.05 -9.24
CA SER A 225 -4.68 -7.41 -8.76
C SER A 225 -5.28 -7.77 -7.39
N GLY A 226 -5.91 -6.82 -6.69
CA GLY A 226 -6.32 -7.01 -5.28
C GLY A 226 -5.14 -7.14 -4.31
N VAL A 227 -3.89 -7.08 -4.80
CA VAL A 227 -2.66 -7.19 -4.00
C VAL A 227 -2.34 -5.87 -3.28
N TRP A 228 -2.90 -4.76 -3.77
CA TRP A 228 -2.66 -3.40 -3.26
C TRP A 228 -2.82 -3.28 -1.74
N ARG A 229 -3.80 -3.96 -1.12
CA ARG A 229 -4.01 -3.95 0.34
C ARG A 229 -2.82 -4.52 1.10
N TYR A 230 -2.23 -5.59 0.60
CA TYR A 230 -1.04 -6.20 1.20
C TYR A 230 0.19 -5.31 1.02
N LEU A 231 0.34 -4.67 -0.14
CA LEU A 231 1.42 -3.72 -0.41
C LEU A 231 1.34 -2.49 0.50
N LEU A 232 0.14 -1.93 0.65
CA LEU A 232 -0.13 -0.81 1.54
C LEU A 232 0.14 -1.18 3.00
N ALA A 233 -0.35 -2.33 3.46
CA ALA A 233 -0.06 -2.84 4.80
C ALA A 233 1.45 -3.05 5.02
N PHE A 234 2.18 -3.51 4.00
CA PHE A 234 3.62 -3.71 4.10
C PHE A 234 4.38 -2.38 4.21
N LYS A 235 4.02 -1.37 3.41
CA LYS A 235 4.57 -0.01 3.53
C LYS A 235 4.30 0.59 4.90
N ASN A 236 3.06 0.48 5.38
CA ASN A 236 2.66 1.02 6.67
C ASN A 236 3.38 0.29 7.81
N LEU A 237 3.53 -1.03 7.75
CA LEU A 237 4.29 -1.79 8.75
C LEU A 237 5.78 -1.39 8.77
N LEU A 238 6.40 -1.20 7.60
CA LEU A 238 7.78 -0.71 7.52
C LEU A 238 7.94 0.67 8.19
N LYS A 239 7.04 1.61 7.87
CA LYS A 239 7.04 2.96 8.47
C LYS A 239 6.72 2.93 9.98
N SER A 240 5.87 2.00 10.41
CA SER A 240 5.55 1.76 11.82
C SER A 240 6.77 1.27 12.61
N ILE A 241 7.52 0.30 12.06
CA ILE A 241 8.75 -0.21 12.67
C ILE A 241 9.79 0.91 12.79
N GLU A 242 9.94 1.74 11.75
CA GLU A 242 10.85 2.88 11.78
C GLU A 242 10.44 3.91 12.85
N SER A 243 9.17 4.31 12.90
CA SER A 243 8.68 5.25 13.92
C SER A 243 8.79 4.68 15.34
N THR A 244 8.56 3.37 15.51
CA THR A 244 8.79 2.68 16.79
C THR A 244 10.27 2.75 17.19
N GLY A 245 11.17 2.56 16.23
CA GLY A 245 12.62 2.66 16.45
C GLY A 245 13.10 4.08 16.76
N ILE A 246 12.44 5.13 16.24
CA ILE A 246 12.72 6.51 16.63
C ILE A 246 12.21 6.79 18.05
N ALA A 247 10.98 6.38 18.36
CA ALA A 247 10.39 6.55 19.68
C ALA A 247 11.19 5.82 20.77
N SER A 248 11.69 4.61 20.49
CA SER A 248 12.49 3.85 21.45
C SER A 248 13.78 4.58 21.83
N VAL A 249 14.40 5.31 20.91
CA VAL A 249 15.58 6.11 21.22
C VAL A 249 15.26 7.21 22.23
N TYR A 250 14.13 7.91 22.07
CA TYR A 250 13.71 8.89 23.07
C TYR A 250 13.32 8.22 24.40
N GLY A 251 12.76 7.01 24.38
CA GLY A 251 12.55 6.25 25.62
C GLY A 251 13.87 5.92 26.34
N VAL A 252 14.92 5.56 25.60
CA VAL A 252 16.27 5.39 26.17
C VAL A 252 16.81 6.70 26.75
N ASN A 253 16.60 7.83 26.07
CA ASN A 253 16.95 9.15 26.60
C ASN A 253 16.23 9.41 27.94
N TYR A 254 14.93 9.12 28.02
CA TYR A 254 14.15 9.30 29.25
C TYR A 254 14.70 8.49 30.43
N PHE A 255 14.97 7.19 30.25
CA PHE A 255 15.53 6.36 31.33
C PHE A 255 17.00 6.68 31.63
N GLY A 256 17.78 7.01 30.60
CA GLY A 256 19.21 7.30 30.71
C GLY A 256 19.52 8.69 31.27
N LYS A 257 18.69 9.71 31.03
CA LYS A 257 18.88 11.09 31.50
C LYS A 257 17.87 11.54 32.55
N GLY A 258 16.79 10.77 32.73
CA GLY A 258 15.80 10.97 33.77
C GLY A 258 14.66 11.95 33.44
N HIS A 259 14.68 12.61 32.28
CA HIS A 259 13.56 13.40 31.78
C HIS A 259 13.74 13.69 30.28
N LEU A 260 12.63 13.94 29.56
CA LEU A 260 12.67 14.45 28.19
C LEU A 260 12.42 15.95 28.18
N MET A 261 13.35 16.69 27.57
CA MET A 261 13.14 18.10 27.23
C MET A 261 12.01 18.24 26.20
N GLN A 262 11.39 19.42 26.13
CA GLN A 262 10.17 19.69 25.36
C GLN A 262 10.22 19.13 23.92
N VAL A 263 11.30 19.42 23.16
CA VAL A 263 11.44 18.96 21.77
C VAL A 263 11.51 17.44 21.68
N ASN A 264 12.31 16.80 22.53
CA ASN A 264 12.45 15.34 22.56
C ASN A 264 11.15 14.65 23.00
N TYR A 265 10.42 15.26 23.94
CA TYR A 265 9.11 14.77 24.38
C TYR A 265 8.07 14.84 23.25
N ILE A 266 7.98 15.97 22.55
CA ILE A 266 7.08 16.11 21.39
C ILE A 266 7.42 15.07 20.32
N ASN A 267 8.71 14.88 20.02
CA ASN A 267 9.15 13.89 19.03
C ASN A 267 8.80 12.46 19.47
N TYR A 268 8.97 12.12 20.75
CA TYR A 268 8.56 10.83 21.29
C TYR A 268 7.06 10.57 21.07
N ILE A 269 6.21 11.50 21.52
CA ILE A 269 4.75 11.36 21.42
C ILE A 269 4.31 11.26 19.95
N THR A 270 4.91 12.07 19.08
CA THR A 270 4.60 12.08 17.65
C THR A 270 4.92 10.74 17.00
N HIS A 271 6.13 10.23 17.20
CA HIS A 271 6.54 8.95 16.60
C HIS A 271 5.84 7.74 17.22
N ASP A 272 5.56 7.76 18.53
CA ASP A 272 4.76 6.70 19.19
C ASP A 272 3.32 6.66 18.63
N ALA A 273 2.69 7.81 18.43
CA ALA A 273 1.36 7.90 17.82
C ALA A 273 1.35 7.42 16.37
N ILE A 274 2.28 7.90 15.54
CA ILE A 274 2.42 7.49 14.13
C ILE A 274 2.67 5.98 14.03
N ALA A 275 3.56 5.43 14.87
CA ALA A 275 3.85 4.00 14.87
C ALA A 275 2.60 3.15 15.14
N LYS A 276 1.80 3.53 16.15
CA LYS A 276 0.57 2.83 16.53
C LYS A 276 -0.51 2.93 15.45
N ASP A 277 -0.70 4.11 14.88
CA ASP A 277 -1.69 4.33 13.83
C ASP A 277 -1.37 3.51 12.57
N LEU A 278 -0.13 3.58 12.10
CA LEU A 278 0.32 2.81 10.94
C LEU A 278 0.23 1.29 11.17
N LEU A 279 0.59 0.82 12.37
CA LEU A 279 0.46 -0.59 12.73
C LEU A 279 -1.01 -1.01 12.69
N ASN A 280 -1.88 -0.29 13.41
CA ASN A 280 -3.30 -0.61 13.48
C ASN A 280 -3.96 -0.61 12.11
N THR A 281 -3.64 0.40 11.28
CA THR A 281 -4.07 0.48 9.88
C THR A 281 -3.64 -0.75 9.10
N SER A 282 -2.38 -1.18 9.24
CA SER A 282 -1.87 -2.39 8.59
C SER A 282 -2.65 -3.63 9.04
N LEU A 283 -2.91 -3.78 10.34
CA LEU A 283 -3.66 -4.92 10.91
C LEU A 283 -5.12 -4.96 10.43
N ASN A 284 -5.71 -3.81 10.16
CA ASN A 284 -7.06 -3.70 9.60
C ASN A 284 -7.12 -4.09 8.11
N TYR A 285 -6.07 -3.80 7.33
CA TYR A 285 -6.01 -4.20 5.93
C TYR A 285 -5.80 -5.71 5.74
N VAL A 286 -5.05 -6.36 6.63
CA VAL A 286 -4.66 -7.77 6.49
C VAL A 286 -5.05 -8.57 7.74
N PRO A 287 -6.20 -9.28 7.75
CA PRO A 287 -6.69 -10.03 8.91
C PRO A 287 -5.71 -11.08 9.44
N GLN A 288 -4.98 -11.78 8.56
CA GLN A 288 -3.95 -12.75 8.98
C GLN A 288 -2.88 -12.10 9.85
N MET A 289 -2.46 -10.89 9.49
CA MET A 289 -1.46 -10.15 10.24
C MET A 289 -1.97 -9.73 11.62
N LYS A 290 -3.27 -9.44 11.74
CA LYS A 290 -3.93 -9.21 13.04
C LYS A 290 -3.82 -10.42 13.95
N THR A 291 -4.05 -11.62 13.42
CA THR A 291 -3.88 -12.88 14.18
C THR A 291 -2.43 -13.10 14.60
N GLU A 292 -1.48 -12.89 13.69
CA GLU A 292 -0.04 -13.01 14.01
C GLU A 292 0.39 -12.02 15.11
N TYR A 293 -0.11 -10.78 15.04
CA TYR A 293 0.17 -9.76 16.06
C TYR A 293 -0.47 -10.08 17.41
N GLN A 294 -1.70 -10.61 17.43
CA GLN A 294 -2.35 -11.06 18.66
C GLN A 294 -1.58 -12.21 19.31
N TRP A 295 -1.09 -13.16 18.50
CA TRP A 295 -0.26 -14.25 18.98
C TRP A 295 1.07 -13.74 19.56
N LEU A 296 1.72 -12.79 18.89
CA LEU A 296 2.90 -12.09 19.41
C LEU A 296 2.62 -11.45 20.77
N ALA A 297 1.54 -10.67 20.87
CA ALA A 297 1.20 -9.95 22.10
C ALA A 297 0.93 -10.89 23.30
N HIS A 298 0.50 -12.12 23.03
CA HIS A 298 0.27 -13.13 24.07
C HIS A 298 1.53 -13.90 24.46
N ASN A 299 2.40 -14.23 23.50
CA ASN A 299 3.53 -15.14 23.71
C ASN A 299 4.87 -14.43 23.93
N MET A 300 4.99 -13.16 23.55
CA MET A 300 6.22 -12.41 23.73
C MET A 300 6.44 -12.13 25.23
N ALA A 301 7.56 -12.63 25.76
CA ALA A 301 7.98 -12.35 27.12
C ALA A 301 8.08 -10.84 27.35
N HIS A 302 7.57 -10.38 28.49
CA HIS A 302 7.62 -8.97 28.91
C HIS A 302 6.91 -7.98 27.97
N TYR A 303 6.01 -8.43 27.08
CA TYR A 303 5.22 -7.53 26.24
C TYR A 303 4.43 -6.48 27.05
N GLY A 304 3.84 -6.90 28.18
CA GLY A 304 3.15 -5.99 29.10
C GLY A 304 4.06 -4.92 29.71
N ASN A 305 5.34 -5.24 29.92
CA ASN A 305 6.32 -4.29 30.47
C ASN A 305 6.61 -3.16 29.48
N ILE A 306 6.57 -3.43 28.17
CA ILE A 306 6.75 -2.40 27.13
C ILE A 306 5.63 -1.37 27.22
N LYS A 307 4.38 -1.82 27.32
CA LYS A 307 3.23 -0.92 27.48
C LYS A 307 3.37 -0.07 28.74
N HIS A 308 3.71 -0.70 29.86
CA HIS A 308 3.92 0.01 31.13
C HIS A 308 5.03 1.06 31.03
N ARG A 309 6.18 0.72 30.44
CA ARG A 309 7.30 1.66 30.24
C ARG A 309 6.93 2.82 29.33
N ASN A 310 6.16 2.57 28.27
CA ASN A 310 5.65 3.63 27.40
C ASN A 310 4.70 4.57 28.14
N ASP A 311 3.84 4.06 29.03
CA ASP A 311 2.98 4.91 29.86
C ASP A 311 3.79 5.77 30.84
N ILE A 312 4.87 5.23 31.42
CA ILE A 312 5.81 6.02 32.24
C ILE A 312 6.45 7.15 31.42
N ILE A 313 6.97 6.86 30.22
CA ILE A 313 7.61 7.87 29.37
C ILE A 313 6.59 8.96 28.96
N ARG A 314 5.34 8.59 28.67
CA ARG A 314 4.27 9.53 28.31
C ARG A 314 3.97 10.54 29.42
N LEU A 315 4.06 10.13 30.68
CA LEU A 315 3.91 11.04 31.83
C LEU A 315 5.08 12.02 31.95
N ASN A 316 6.27 11.63 31.47
CA ASN A 316 7.50 12.42 31.46
C ASN A 316 7.83 13.08 32.81
N GLN A 317 7.62 12.35 33.90
CA GLN A 317 7.93 12.84 35.25
C GLN A 317 9.44 12.84 35.45
N GLN A 318 9.96 13.90 36.07
CA GLN A 318 11.39 13.99 36.36
C GLN A 318 11.80 12.90 37.35
N ARG A 319 12.89 12.19 37.03
CA ARG A 319 13.43 11.07 37.79
C ARG A 319 14.95 11.06 37.74
N SER A 320 15.59 10.24 38.58
CA SER A 320 17.03 10.02 38.51
C SER A 320 17.40 9.16 37.28
N PRO A 321 18.55 9.43 36.63
CA PRO A 321 19.14 8.56 35.61
C PRO A 321 19.27 7.11 36.08
N ASN A 322 18.82 6.15 35.25
CA ASN A 322 18.97 4.73 35.52
C ASN A 322 19.39 3.98 34.24
N TYR A 323 20.69 3.70 34.10
CA TYR A 323 21.24 3.05 32.92
C TYR A 323 20.83 1.58 32.78
N THR A 324 20.63 0.87 33.90
CA THR A 324 20.15 -0.52 33.89
C THR A 324 18.74 -0.58 33.33
N GLU A 325 17.86 0.31 33.79
CA GLU A 325 16.49 0.37 33.27
C GLU A 325 16.44 0.83 31.81
N ALA A 326 17.33 1.74 31.41
CA ALA A 326 17.49 2.13 30.00
C ALA A 326 17.90 0.93 29.13
N LEU A 327 18.81 0.07 29.61
CA LEU A 327 19.23 -1.16 28.92
C LEU A 327 18.09 -2.17 28.80
N GLU A 328 17.35 -2.41 29.89
CA GLU A 328 16.20 -3.32 29.85
C GLU A 328 15.10 -2.83 28.90
N TYR A 329 14.86 -1.51 28.86
CA TYR A 329 13.91 -0.92 27.91
C TYR A 329 14.41 -1.08 26.47
N PHE A 330 15.69 -0.79 26.23
CA PHE A 330 16.33 -0.95 24.93
C PHE A 330 16.21 -2.39 24.41
N ASP A 331 16.53 -3.38 25.24
CA ASP A 331 16.43 -4.80 24.90
C ASP A 331 14.98 -5.23 24.63
N SER A 332 14.04 -4.73 25.44
CA SER A 332 12.61 -5.01 25.26
C SER A 332 12.09 -4.45 23.92
N MET A 333 12.48 -3.22 23.57
CA MET A 333 12.12 -2.58 22.31
C MET A 333 12.82 -3.24 21.12
N ALA A 334 14.08 -3.64 21.25
CA ALA A 334 14.80 -4.39 20.23
C ALA A 334 14.08 -5.71 19.91
N THR A 335 13.70 -6.47 20.94
CA THR A 335 12.93 -7.71 20.81
C THR A 335 11.59 -7.45 20.13
N TYR A 336 10.85 -6.43 20.57
CA TYR A 336 9.55 -6.07 19.96
C TYR A 336 9.68 -5.73 18.48
N THR A 337 10.67 -4.93 18.10
CA THR A 337 10.89 -4.60 16.69
C THR A 337 11.36 -5.80 15.86
N ASP A 338 12.08 -6.77 16.42
CA ASP A 338 12.40 -8.02 15.71
C ASP A 338 11.15 -8.88 15.47
N GLU A 339 10.27 -8.99 16.46
CA GLU A 339 8.98 -9.68 16.29
C GLU A 339 8.10 -9.00 15.21
N LEU A 340 8.04 -7.66 15.19
CA LEU A 340 7.36 -6.94 14.09
C LEU A 340 8.01 -7.21 12.72
N ARG A 341 9.35 -7.35 12.65
CA ARG A 341 10.05 -7.73 11.42
C ARG A 341 9.74 -9.17 11.00
N LYS A 342 9.43 -10.09 11.91
CA LYS A 342 8.95 -11.44 11.54
C LYS A 342 7.58 -11.37 10.86
N ILE A 343 6.66 -10.59 11.41
CA ILE A 343 5.35 -10.31 10.78
C ILE A 343 5.55 -9.67 9.40
N GLN A 344 6.47 -8.71 9.28
CA GLN A 344 6.82 -8.09 8.00
C GLN A 344 7.34 -9.09 6.96
N ARG A 345 8.15 -10.08 7.38
CA ARG A 345 8.60 -11.18 6.50
C ARG A 345 7.43 -12.09 6.10
N SER A 346 6.53 -12.43 7.02
CA SER A 346 5.32 -13.21 6.71
C SER A 346 4.47 -12.51 5.65
N LEU A 347 4.21 -11.21 5.82
CA LEU A 347 3.47 -10.41 4.85
C LEU A 347 4.15 -10.37 3.48
N ARG A 348 5.49 -10.29 3.44
CA ARG A 348 6.25 -10.37 2.18
C ARG A 348 6.03 -11.70 1.46
N VAL A 349 6.03 -12.82 2.18
CA VAL A 349 5.75 -14.15 1.59
C VAL A 349 4.33 -14.19 1.04
N LEU A 350 3.35 -13.66 1.78
CA LEU A 350 1.96 -13.60 1.35
C LEU A 350 1.79 -12.78 0.05
N ILE A 351 2.47 -11.63 -0.05
CA ILE A 351 2.51 -10.81 -1.27
C ILE A 351 3.05 -11.64 -2.45
N SER A 352 4.21 -12.30 -2.27
CA SER A 352 4.83 -13.12 -3.31
C SER A 352 3.92 -14.27 -3.77
N CYS A 353 3.29 -14.99 -2.84
CA CYS A 353 2.34 -16.06 -3.17
C CYS A 353 1.11 -15.55 -3.94
N THR A 354 0.58 -14.40 -3.56
CA THR A 354 -0.60 -13.81 -4.21
C THR A 354 -0.27 -13.34 -5.63
N LEU A 355 0.88 -12.70 -5.81
CA LEU A 355 1.38 -12.29 -7.13
C LEU A 355 1.61 -13.49 -8.06
N LEU A 356 2.20 -14.58 -7.56
CA LEU A 356 2.40 -15.81 -8.33
C LEU A 356 1.06 -16.42 -8.78
N THR A 357 0.06 -16.42 -7.90
CA THR A 357 -1.28 -16.93 -8.20
C THR A 357 -1.97 -16.09 -9.27
N TRP A 358 -1.90 -14.76 -9.16
CA TRP A 358 -2.42 -13.84 -10.16
C TRP A 358 -1.73 -14.01 -11.53
N ARG A 359 -0.40 -14.15 -11.54
CA ARG A 359 0.39 -14.39 -12.76
C ARG A 359 0.10 -15.74 -13.42
N ARG A 360 -0.35 -16.74 -12.66
CA ARG A 360 -0.86 -18.02 -13.23
C ARG A 360 -2.23 -17.83 -13.86
N LYS A 361 -3.13 -17.08 -13.22
CA LYS A 361 -4.48 -16.79 -13.72
C LYS A 361 -4.51 -15.93 -14.98
N LEU A 362 -3.46 -15.17 -15.26
CA LEU A 362 -3.31 -14.43 -16.52
C LEU A 362 -2.70 -15.25 -17.66
N ARG A 363 -2.06 -16.39 -17.35
CA ARG A 363 -1.45 -17.28 -18.35
C ARG A 363 -2.39 -18.37 -18.85
N ASN A 364 -3.44 -18.68 -18.06
CA ASN A 364 -4.54 -19.55 -18.42
C ASN A 364 -5.75 -18.69 -18.77
#